data_AF-A0A2E0WZF7-F1
#
_entry.id   AF-A0A2E0WZF7-F1
#
_cell.length_a   1.000
_cell.length_b   1.000
_cell.length_c   1.000
_cell.angle_alpha   90.00
_cell.angle_beta   90.00
_cell.angle_gamma   90.00
#
_symmetry.space_group_name_H-M   'P 1'
#
loop_
_entity.id
_entity.type
_entity.pdbx_description
1 polymer ?
#
loop_
_entity_poly.entity_id
_entity_poly.type
_entity_poly.pdbx_seq_one_letter_code
_entity_poly.pdbx_strand_id
1 'polypeptide(L)'
;MSAGPSVRFQSVLARDRGAGRGDNGAWRYPGFVIQRAPATRLGDSDYYDPRNPNLPRRRVESNFHILFNTLKSVSFLERQKMMEILAETLQIMKDPGFPDDPNPNGIAQFVRFGGKAARGFDATHASSYRGDKFHDVVQDVDWAQSVEIGEQQNRLHAHVDLRFIHYSQIQIDIPKINQIFVRTFNRILRREFLHFPALASKYTLTKAFIHLGNNRNSVEAESNWDLIRRQYGQKATASTASPVKMET
;
A
#
# COMPACT_ATOMS: atom_id res chain seq x y z
N MET A 1 -2.25 -21.86 -23.93
CA MET A 1 -2.56 -20.80 -22.94
C MET A 1 -3.69 -21.31 -22.06
N SER A 2 -3.37 -21.83 -20.86
CA SER A 2 -4.36 -22.37 -19.94
C SER A 2 -4.95 -21.23 -19.10
N ALA A 3 -6.28 -21.06 -19.16
CA ALA A 3 -7.00 -20.18 -18.25
C ALA A 3 -6.77 -20.68 -16.80
N GLY A 4 -6.20 -19.82 -15.95
CA GLY A 4 -6.04 -20.12 -14.53
C GLY A 4 -7.39 -20.32 -13.82
N PRO A 5 -7.43 -21.04 -12.70
CA PRO A 5 -8.67 -21.35 -12.00
C PRO A 5 -9.40 -20.07 -11.56
N SER A 6 -10.67 -19.96 -11.94
CA SER A 6 -11.58 -18.90 -11.48
C SER A 6 -11.84 -19.07 -9.98
N VAL A 7 -11.26 -18.19 -9.16
CA VAL A 7 -11.51 -18.15 -7.72
C VAL A 7 -12.91 -17.57 -7.48
N ARG A 8 -13.88 -18.42 -7.10
CA ARG A 8 -15.21 -17.97 -6.67
C ARG A 8 -15.13 -17.37 -5.26
N PHE A 9 -15.43 -16.07 -5.14
CA PHE A 9 -15.55 -15.40 -3.85
C PHE A 9 -16.83 -15.82 -3.12
N GLN A 10 -16.72 -16.22 -1.85
CA GLN A 10 -17.89 -16.40 -0.98
C GLN A 10 -18.40 -15.02 -0.54
N SER A 11 -19.49 -14.55 -1.13
CA SER A 11 -20.22 -13.37 -0.64
C SER A 11 -21.19 -13.80 0.45
N VAL A 12 -20.90 -13.48 1.71
CA VAL A 12 -21.90 -13.59 2.78
C VAL A 12 -22.76 -12.32 2.70
N LEU A 13 -23.98 -12.43 2.18
CA LEU A 13 -24.94 -11.33 2.19
C LEU A 13 -25.22 -10.96 3.65
N ALA A 14 -24.76 -9.78 4.08
CA ALA A 14 -25.19 -9.17 5.33
C ALA A 14 -26.65 -8.70 5.18
N ARG A 15 -27.59 -9.64 5.11
CA ARG A 15 -29.04 -9.39 5.14
C ARG A 15 -29.60 -9.65 6.53
N ASP A 16 -28.98 -9.09 7.56
CA ASP A 16 -29.67 -8.90 8.84
C ASP A 16 -30.25 -7.49 8.89
N ARG A 17 -31.48 -7.35 8.37
CA ARG A 17 -32.34 -6.21 8.63
C ARG A 17 -32.86 -6.31 10.07
N GLY A 18 -32.03 -6.00 11.05
CA GLY A 18 -32.47 -6.02 12.44
C GLY A 18 -31.39 -5.82 13.50
N ALA A 19 -30.12 -6.07 13.19
CA ALA A 19 -29.03 -5.76 14.10
C ALA A 19 -28.63 -4.28 13.95
N GLY A 20 -28.58 -3.55 15.07
CA GLY A 20 -28.18 -2.15 15.11
C GLY A 20 -26.84 -1.89 14.41
N ARG A 21 -26.54 -0.61 14.17
CA ARG A 21 -25.28 -0.09 13.58
C ARG A 21 -24.05 -0.41 14.46
N GLY A 22 -23.76 -1.69 14.67
CA GLY A 22 -22.61 -2.21 15.38
C GLY A 22 -21.50 -2.54 14.39
N ASP A 23 -20.68 -1.55 14.10
CA ASP A 23 -19.21 -1.58 14.11
C ASP A 23 -18.41 -2.77 13.49
N ASN A 24 -19.03 -3.59 12.65
CA ASN A 24 -18.33 -4.68 11.95
C ASN A 24 -17.47 -4.18 10.78
N GLY A 25 -17.28 -2.88 10.59
CA GLY A 25 -16.44 -2.32 9.52
C GLY A 25 -16.94 -2.56 8.09
N ALA A 26 -18.18 -3.02 7.91
CA ALA A 26 -18.77 -3.35 6.61
C ALA A 26 -18.89 -2.15 5.65
N TRP A 27 -18.93 -0.92 6.18
CA TRP A 27 -18.92 0.33 5.41
C TRP A 27 -17.69 0.50 4.51
N ARG A 28 -16.61 -0.27 4.76
CA ARG A 28 -15.40 -0.24 3.94
C ARG A 28 -15.53 -0.99 2.62
N TYR A 29 -16.62 -1.72 2.42
CA TYR A 29 -16.78 -2.66 1.31
C TYR A 29 -17.91 -2.22 0.36
N PRO A 30 -17.77 -2.49 -0.94
CA PRO A 30 -18.83 -2.25 -1.91
C PRO A 30 -20.15 -2.92 -1.49
N GLY A 31 -21.25 -2.17 -1.57
CA GLY A 31 -22.58 -2.66 -1.19
C GLY A 31 -22.74 -3.03 0.28
N PHE A 32 -21.82 -2.62 1.17
CA PHE A 32 -21.78 -3.00 2.58
C PHE A 32 -21.63 -4.51 2.81
N VAL A 33 -21.10 -5.24 1.83
CA VAL A 33 -20.88 -6.70 1.90
C VAL A 33 -19.40 -6.98 2.16
N ILE A 34 -19.08 -7.52 3.33
CA ILE A 34 -17.70 -7.89 3.68
C ILE A 34 -17.23 -8.98 2.72
N GLN A 35 -16.22 -8.63 1.91
CA GLN A 35 -15.51 -9.59 1.08
C GLN A 35 -14.50 -10.34 1.96
N ARG A 36 -14.38 -11.64 1.74
CA ARG A 36 -13.53 -12.53 2.57
C ARG A 36 -12.56 -13.33 1.70
N ALA A 37 -11.52 -13.83 2.36
CA ALA A 37 -10.68 -14.89 1.84
C ALA A 37 -11.54 -16.10 1.45
N PRO A 38 -11.12 -16.89 0.45
CA PRO A 38 -11.89 -18.04 -0.02
C PRO A 38 -12.06 -19.14 1.04
N ALA A 39 -11.13 -19.25 1.99
CA ALA A 39 -11.17 -20.18 3.11
C ALA A 39 -10.40 -19.60 4.31
N THR A 40 -10.57 -20.21 5.49
CA THR A 40 -9.74 -19.93 6.67
C THR A 40 -8.32 -20.42 6.46
N ARG A 41 -8.13 -21.56 5.81
CA ARG A 41 -6.80 -22.08 5.47
C ARG A 41 -6.29 -21.44 4.17
N LEU A 42 -5.17 -20.73 4.25
CA LEU A 42 -4.45 -20.17 3.10
C LEU A 42 -3.02 -20.71 3.12
N GLY A 43 -2.59 -21.35 2.04
CA GLY A 43 -1.34 -22.12 2.03
C GLY A 43 -1.32 -23.17 3.14
N ASP A 44 -0.30 -23.08 4.00
CA ASP A 44 -0.07 -24.05 5.08
C ASP A 44 -0.61 -23.61 6.45
N SER A 45 -1.23 -22.43 6.54
CA SER A 45 -1.63 -21.83 7.82
C SER A 45 -3.12 -21.47 7.85
N ASP A 46 -3.69 -21.46 9.06
CA ASP A 46 -5.07 -21.01 9.27
C ASP A 46 -5.11 -19.53 9.67
N TYR A 47 -5.96 -18.78 8.98
CA TYR A 47 -6.14 -17.34 9.10
C TYR A 47 -7.61 -17.00 9.35
N TYR A 48 -7.89 -16.58 10.59
CA TYR A 48 -9.23 -16.21 11.03
C TYR A 48 -9.39 -14.70 11.14
N ASP A 49 -10.62 -14.22 10.92
CA ASP A 49 -10.99 -12.82 11.15
C ASP A 49 -10.91 -12.51 12.66
N PRO A 50 -10.05 -11.57 13.12
CA PRO A 50 -9.89 -11.33 14.55
C PRO A 50 -11.14 -10.73 15.21
N ARG A 51 -12.10 -10.22 14.42
CA ARG A 51 -13.40 -9.75 14.93
C ARG A 51 -14.47 -10.84 14.91
N ASN A 52 -14.27 -11.91 14.15
CA ASN A 52 -15.14 -13.08 14.13
C ASN A 52 -14.30 -14.33 13.85
N PRO A 53 -13.73 -14.95 14.89
CA PRO A 53 -12.76 -16.04 14.74
C PRO A 53 -13.28 -17.29 14.02
N ASN A 54 -14.59 -17.42 13.79
CA ASN A 54 -15.17 -18.54 13.05
C ASN A 54 -15.26 -18.30 11.54
N LEU A 55 -14.84 -17.12 11.06
CA LEU A 55 -14.95 -16.74 9.66
C LEU A 55 -13.57 -16.52 9.02
N PRO A 56 -13.44 -16.79 7.70
CA PRO A 56 -12.25 -16.41 6.95
C PRO A 56 -11.96 -14.92 7.07
N ARG A 57 -10.67 -14.56 7.01
CA ARG A 57 -10.23 -13.17 7.05
C ARG A 57 -10.87 -12.31 5.98
N ARG A 58 -10.96 -11.03 6.27
CA ARG A 58 -11.58 -10.04 5.39
C ARG A 58 -10.58 -9.59 4.34
N ARG A 59 -11.06 -9.38 3.11
CA ARG A 59 -10.28 -8.79 2.02
C ARG A 59 -10.11 -7.30 2.28
N VAL A 60 -8.88 -6.82 2.25
CA VAL A 60 -8.54 -5.41 2.46
C VAL A 60 -7.71 -4.92 1.29
N GLU A 61 -7.93 -3.67 0.91
CA GLU A 61 -7.08 -2.94 -0.01
C GLU A 61 -6.29 -1.88 0.76
N SER A 62 -4.96 -1.90 0.61
CA SER A 62 -4.07 -0.90 1.20
C SER A 62 -3.28 -0.20 0.11
N ASN A 63 -3.31 1.13 0.14
CA ASN A 63 -2.64 2.00 -0.82
C ASN A 63 -1.55 2.82 -0.09
N PHE A 64 -0.32 2.78 -0.59
CA PHE A 64 0.82 3.50 -0.04
C PHE A 64 1.46 4.36 -1.13
N HIS A 65 1.67 5.64 -0.84
CA HIS A 65 2.50 6.50 -1.65
C HIS A 65 3.87 6.65 -0.97
N ILE A 66 4.94 6.27 -1.67
CA ILE A 66 6.30 6.32 -1.15
C ILE A 66 7.09 7.30 -2.00
N LEU A 67 7.53 8.39 -1.37
CA LEU A 67 8.48 9.33 -1.97
C LEU A 67 9.90 8.96 -1.53
N PHE A 68 10.77 8.70 -2.50
CA PHE A 68 12.21 8.54 -2.30
C PHE A 68 12.93 9.83 -2.68
N ASN A 69 13.46 10.54 -1.68
CA ASN A 69 14.26 11.74 -1.92
C ASN A 69 15.73 11.48 -1.64
N THR A 70 16.57 11.60 -2.67
CA THR A 70 18.02 11.37 -2.57
C THR A 70 18.77 12.55 -1.96
N LEU A 71 18.14 13.73 -1.89
CA LEU A 71 18.76 15.03 -1.60
C LEU A 71 19.90 15.44 -2.54
N LYS A 72 20.15 14.69 -3.61
CA LYS A 72 21.23 15.00 -4.56
C LYS A 72 20.74 15.97 -5.61
N SER A 73 21.40 17.12 -5.71
CA SER A 73 21.19 18.06 -6.81
C SER A 73 21.93 17.58 -8.06
N VAL A 74 21.26 17.59 -9.21
CA VAL A 74 21.76 17.04 -10.46
C VAL A 74 21.96 18.16 -11.48
N SER A 75 23.16 18.26 -12.05
CA SER A 75 23.41 19.26 -13.11
C SER A 75 22.71 18.86 -14.40
N PHE A 76 22.48 19.82 -15.29
CA PHE A 76 21.83 19.60 -16.58
C PHE A 76 22.42 18.44 -17.38
N LEU A 77 23.75 18.34 -17.42
CA LEU A 77 24.48 17.30 -18.17
C LEU A 77 24.31 15.90 -17.58
N GLU A 78 24.05 15.80 -16.28
CA GLU A 78 23.94 14.53 -15.55
C GLU A 78 22.48 14.04 -15.44
N ARG A 79 21.48 14.89 -15.75
CA ARG A 79 20.05 14.63 -15.48
C ARG A 79 19.56 13.30 -16.01
N GLN A 80 19.75 13.08 -17.31
CA GLN A 80 19.22 11.90 -18.00
C GLN A 80 19.79 10.61 -17.39
N LYS A 81 21.12 10.55 -17.23
CA LYS A 81 21.80 9.39 -16.65
C LYS A 81 21.38 9.14 -15.19
N MET A 82 21.22 10.20 -14.39
CA MET A 82 20.79 10.04 -13.00
C MET A 82 19.34 9.57 -12.86
N MET A 83 18.45 10.01 -13.77
CA MET A 83 17.08 9.48 -13.86
C MET A 83 17.07 8.00 -14.25
N GLU A 84 17.89 7.59 -15.22
CA GLU A 84 18.04 6.18 -15.61
C GLU A 84 18.50 5.32 -14.44
N ILE A 85 19.53 5.76 -13.69
CA ILE A 85 20.03 5.06 -12.50
C ILE A 85 18.92 4.90 -11.46
N LEU A 86 18.14 5.96 -11.21
CA LEU A 86 17.04 5.90 -10.25
C LEU A 86 15.91 4.97 -10.72
N ALA A 87 15.55 5.03 -12.00
CA ALA A 87 14.51 4.16 -12.57
C ALA A 87 14.94 2.68 -12.51
N GLU A 88 16.18 2.37 -12.86
CA GLU A 88 16.74 1.02 -12.73
C GLU A 88 16.79 0.57 -11.26
N THR A 89 17.13 1.47 -10.34
CA THR A 89 17.10 1.17 -8.90
C THR A 89 15.74 0.68 -8.46
N LEU A 90 14.67 1.38 -8.85
CA LEU A 90 13.31 0.99 -8.50
C LEU A 90 12.86 -0.29 -9.21
N GLN A 91 13.28 -0.49 -10.46
CA GLN A 91 12.97 -1.73 -11.19
C GLN A 91 13.58 -2.95 -10.50
N ILE A 92 14.86 -2.88 -10.09
CA ILE A 92 15.51 -3.96 -9.35
C ILE A 92 14.83 -4.19 -7.98
N MET A 93 14.32 -3.14 -7.34
CA MET A 93 13.59 -3.26 -6.07
C MET A 93 12.24 -3.97 -6.25
N LYS A 94 11.60 -3.82 -7.41
CA LYS A 94 10.36 -4.50 -7.77
C LYS A 94 10.59 -5.98 -8.10
N ASP A 95 11.70 -6.28 -8.78
CA ASP A 95 11.92 -7.59 -9.39
C ASP A 95 12.15 -8.72 -8.36
N PRO A 96 11.61 -9.93 -8.63
CA PRO A 96 11.89 -11.12 -7.85
C PRO A 96 13.33 -11.59 -8.12
N GLY A 97 14.11 -11.90 -7.06
CA GLY A 97 15.51 -12.35 -7.20
C GLY A 97 16.56 -11.27 -6.92
N PHE A 98 16.24 -10.29 -6.06
CA PHE A 98 17.27 -9.42 -5.49
C PHE A 98 18.39 -10.30 -4.88
N PRO A 99 19.68 -10.10 -5.26
CA PRO A 99 20.73 -11.14 -5.19
C PRO A 99 21.15 -11.66 -3.81
N ASP A 100 20.46 -11.27 -2.73
CA ASP A 100 20.76 -11.68 -1.36
C ASP A 100 19.54 -12.24 -0.60
N ASP A 101 18.39 -12.47 -1.25
CA ASP A 101 17.17 -12.90 -0.56
C ASP A 101 16.49 -14.08 -1.26
N PRO A 102 16.23 -15.20 -0.55
CA PRO A 102 15.52 -16.35 -1.09
C PRO A 102 14.03 -16.09 -1.38
N ASN A 103 13.49 -14.92 -1.02
CA ASN A 103 12.09 -14.61 -1.21
C ASN A 103 11.78 -14.30 -2.70
N PRO A 104 10.88 -15.06 -3.35
CA PRO A 104 10.54 -14.90 -4.77
C PRO A 104 9.76 -13.63 -5.08
N ASN A 105 9.56 -12.70 -4.14
CA ASN A 105 8.93 -11.40 -4.38
C ASN A 105 9.75 -10.30 -3.68
N GLY A 106 10.42 -9.42 -4.46
CA GLY A 106 11.22 -8.32 -3.91
C GLY A 106 10.41 -7.40 -2.99
N ILE A 107 9.14 -7.17 -3.33
CA ILE A 107 8.21 -6.32 -2.56
C ILE A 107 7.89 -6.91 -1.17
N ALA A 108 7.97 -8.23 -0.99
CA ALA A 108 7.65 -8.86 0.30
C ALA A 108 8.58 -8.39 1.42
N GLN A 109 9.81 -7.98 1.08
CA GLN A 109 10.80 -7.46 2.03
C GLN A 109 10.43 -6.08 2.56
N PHE A 110 9.53 -5.37 1.88
CA PHE A 110 9.08 -4.03 2.26
C PHE A 110 7.94 -4.07 3.26
N VAL A 111 7.38 -5.25 3.53
CA VAL A 111 6.16 -5.42 4.29
C VAL A 111 6.45 -6.05 5.64
N ARG A 112 5.79 -5.52 6.68
CA ARG A 112 5.62 -6.17 7.98
C ARG A 112 4.14 -6.37 8.24
N PHE A 113 3.80 -7.48 8.87
CA PHE A 113 2.43 -7.78 9.24
C PHE A 113 2.13 -7.44 10.70
N GLY A 114 0.88 -6.99 10.92
CA GLY A 114 0.35 -6.61 12.22
C GLY A 114 0.54 -5.14 12.57
N GLY A 115 -0.18 -4.71 13.60
CA GLY A 115 -0.11 -3.38 14.17
C GLY A 115 1.22 -3.12 14.89
N LYS A 116 1.59 -1.84 15.06
CA LYS A 116 2.43 -1.50 16.22
C LYS A 116 1.65 -1.98 17.44
N ALA A 117 2.27 -2.75 18.33
CA ALA A 117 1.64 -3.12 19.60
C ALA A 117 1.16 -1.82 20.23
N ALA A 118 -0.16 -1.57 20.17
CA ALA A 118 -0.67 -0.29 20.57
C ALA A 118 -0.43 -0.20 22.08
N ARG A 119 0.14 0.92 22.52
CA ARG A 119 0.21 1.23 23.96
C ARG A 119 -1.23 1.35 24.45
N GLY A 120 -1.79 0.26 24.98
CA GLY A 120 -3.10 0.22 25.62
C GLY A 120 -4.33 -0.10 24.75
N PHE A 121 -4.18 -0.48 23.47
CA PHE A 121 -5.32 -0.98 22.68
C PHE A 121 -5.06 -2.42 22.22
N ASP A 122 -5.94 -3.30 22.68
CA ASP A 122 -6.09 -4.72 22.38
C ASP A 122 -4.87 -5.42 21.75
N ALA A 123 -3.95 -5.87 22.63
CA ALA A 123 -2.79 -6.65 22.24
C ALA A 123 -3.15 -7.91 21.43
N THR A 124 -4.37 -8.43 21.57
CA THR A 124 -4.84 -9.63 20.83
C THR A 124 -5.07 -9.33 19.34
N HIS A 125 -5.52 -8.13 18.98
CA HIS A 125 -5.76 -7.77 17.58
C HIS A 125 -4.44 -7.50 16.84
N ALA A 126 -3.43 -6.96 17.52
CA ALA A 126 -2.12 -6.74 16.93
C ALA A 126 -1.31 -8.04 16.77
N SER A 127 -1.44 -9.00 17.70
CA SER A 127 -0.75 -10.29 17.62
C SER A 127 -1.31 -11.20 16.53
N SER A 128 -2.61 -11.11 16.24
CA SER A 128 -3.33 -11.97 15.28
C SER A 128 -2.75 -11.97 13.86
N TYR A 129 -1.99 -10.95 13.47
CA TYR A 129 -1.40 -10.81 12.13
C TYR A 129 0.13 -10.95 12.09
N ARG A 130 0.81 -10.97 13.25
CA ARG A 130 2.28 -10.85 13.30
C ARG A 130 3.00 -12.04 12.63
N GLY A 131 2.38 -13.22 12.63
CA GLY A 131 2.93 -14.45 12.04
C GLY A 131 2.50 -14.70 10.59
N ASP A 132 1.85 -13.73 9.95
CA ASP A 132 1.37 -13.92 8.59
C ASP A 132 2.52 -14.09 7.60
N LYS A 133 2.31 -14.94 6.59
CA LYS A 133 3.26 -15.15 5.51
C LYS A 133 2.78 -14.41 4.28
N PHE A 134 3.70 -13.72 3.60
CA PHE A 134 3.36 -12.87 2.46
C PHE A 134 2.60 -13.61 1.36
N HIS A 135 3.09 -14.79 0.96
CA HIS A 135 2.47 -15.60 -0.08
C HIS A 135 1.10 -16.18 0.30
N ASP A 136 0.80 -16.31 1.60
CA ASP A 136 -0.49 -16.82 2.07
C ASP A 136 -1.56 -15.71 2.06
N VAL A 137 -1.19 -14.51 2.52
CA VAL A 137 -2.18 -13.45 2.83
C VAL A 137 -2.22 -12.30 1.83
N VAL A 138 -1.26 -12.19 0.91
CA VAL A 138 -1.26 -11.16 -0.13
C VAL A 138 -1.73 -11.77 -1.44
N GLN A 139 -2.88 -11.30 -1.92
CA GLN A 139 -3.52 -11.79 -3.14
C GLN A 139 -2.93 -11.13 -4.39
N ASP A 140 -2.73 -9.82 -4.35
CA ASP A 140 -2.27 -9.03 -5.49
C ASP A 140 -1.48 -7.82 -5.02
N VAL A 141 -0.51 -7.42 -5.85
CA VAL A 141 0.37 -6.28 -5.62
C VAL A 141 0.54 -5.53 -6.93
N ASP A 142 0.18 -4.26 -6.91
CA ASP A 142 0.42 -3.33 -8.01
C ASP A 142 1.48 -2.30 -7.61
N TRP A 143 2.37 -2.02 -8.55
CA TRP A 143 3.52 -1.13 -8.39
C TRP A 143 3.59 -0.21 -9.59
N ALA A 144 3.24 1.05 -9.36
CA ALA A 144 3.46 2.16 -10.28
C ALA A 144 4.59 3.05 -9.76
N GLN A 145 5.43 3.55 -10.66
CA GLN A 145 6.55 4.40 -10.29
C GLN A 145 6.78 5.53 -11.29
N SER A 146 7.34 6.64 -10.80
CA SER A 146 7.88 7.71 -11.61
C SER A 146 9.17 8.24 -11.00
N VAL A 147 10.03 8.80 -11.85
CA VAL A 147 11.26 9.49 -11.45
C VAL A 147 11.21 10.90 -11.98
N GLU A 148 11.63 11.87 -11.18
CA GLU A 148 11.66 13.27 -11.59
C GLU A 148 12.80 14.04 -10.92
N ILE A 149 13.08 15.21 -11.47
CA ILE A 149 14.05 16.16 -10.93
C ILE A 149 13.27 17.41 -10.56
N GLY A 150 13.25 17.75 -9.27
CA GLY A 150 12.48 18.89 -8.77
C GLY A 150 12.98 20.21 -9.38
N GLU A 151 12.06 21.00 -9.93
CA GLU A 151 12.37 22.20 -10.71
C GLU A 151 13.20 23.24 -9.93
N GLN A 152 12.86 23.46 -8.66
CA GLN A 152 13.49 24.51 -7.85
C GLN A 152 14.88 24.12 -7.32
N GLN A 153 15.03 22.88 -6.85
CA GLN A 153 16.25 22.43 -6.15
C GLN A 153 17.13 21.52 -7.02
N ASN A 154 16.68 21.19 -8.23
CA ASN A 154 17.28 20.20 -9.12
C ASN A 154 17.54 18.86 -8.43
N ARG A 155 16.69 18.48 -7.48
CA ARG A 155 16.90 17.27 -6.67
C ARG A 155 16.26 16.07 -7.33
N LEU A 156 16.99 14.96 -7.32
CA LEU A 156 16.53 13.69 -7.84
C LEU A 156 15.62 12.99 -6.82
N HIS A 157 14.39 12.68 -7.24
CA HIS A 157 13.43 11.95 -6.43
C HIS A 157 12.56 11.01 -7.25
N ALA A 158 11.95 10.07 -6.54
CA ALA A 158 11.14 9.00 -7.10
C ALA A 158 9.83 8.88 -6.33
N HIS A 159 8.75 8.62 -7.04
CA HIS A 159 7.45 8.31 -6.46
C HIS A 159 7.12 6.87 -6.77
N VAL A 160 6.58 6.18 -5.78
CA VAL A 160 6.09 4.81 -5.92
C VAL A 160 4.69 4.75 -5.31
N ASP A 161 3.73 4.34 -6.12
CA ASP A 161 2.38 3.99 -5.67
C ASP A 161 2.26 2.47 -5.58
N LEU A 162 2.05 2.00 -4.36
CA LEU A 162 1.92 0.60 -4.01
C LEU A 162 0.49 0.30 -3.60
N ARG A 163 -0.16 -0.63 -4.31
CA ARG A 163 -1.48 -1.13 -3.96
C ARG A 163 -1.40 -2.61 -3.63
N PHE A 164 -1.87 -2.98 -2.44
CA PHE A 164 -1.99 -4.35 -2.00
C PHE A 164 -3.45 -4.75 -1.89
N ILE A 165 -3.80 -5.92 -2.44
CA ILE A 165 -5.02 -6.64 -2.10
C ILE A 165 -4.61 -7.81 -1.19
N HIS A 166 -5.11 -7.84 0.04
CA HIS A 166 -4.60 -8.77 1.06
C HIS A 166 -5.65 -9.15 2.12
N TYR A 167 -5.33 -10.13 2.94
CA TYR A 167 -6.12 -10.66 4.05
C TYR A 167 -5.40 -10.46 5.40
N SER A 168 -4.66 -9.38 5.54
CA SER A 168 -3.81 -9.11 6.71
C SER A 168 -3.85 -7.64 7.11
N GLN A 169 -3.02 -7.24 8.07
CA GLN A 169 -2.68 -5.85 8.36
C GLN A 169 -1.26 -5.56 7.88
N ILE A 170 -1.14 -4.90 6.72
CA ILE A 170 0.15 -4.56 6.10
C ILE A 170 0.68 -3.24 6.66
N GLN A 171 1.97 -3.21 6.96
CA GLN A 171 2.75 -2.01 7.20
C GLN A 171 3.98 -1.99 6.32
N ILE A 172 4.41 -0.79 5.94
CA ILE A 172 5.65 -0.60 5.22
C ILE A 172 6.84 -0.51 6.20
N ASP A 173 7.90 -1.28 5.94
CA ASP A 173 9.17 -1.23 6.66
C ASP A 173 10.12 -0.19 6.05
N ILE A 174 9.95 1.06 6.46
CA ILE A 174 10.75 2.18 5.96
C ILE A 174 12.25 2.02 6.20
N PRO A 175 12.72 1.59 7.40
CA PRO A 175 14.13 1.28 7.60
C PRO A 175 14.68 0.28 6.57
N LYS A 176 13.96 -0.82 6.33
CA LYS A 176 14.38 -1.87 5.39
C LYS A 176 14.38 -1.35 3.95
N ILE A 177 13.33 -0.63 3.53
CA ILE A 177 13.27 0.01 2.21
C ILE A 177 14.45 0.96 2.01
N ASN A 178 14.73 1.83 2.99
CA ASN A 178 15.85 2.78 2.89
C ASN A 178 17.19 2.05 2.72
N GLN A 179 17.41 0.98 3.48
CA GLN A 179 18.61 0.16 3.36
C GLN A 179 18.75 -0.44 1.95
N ILE A 180 17.67 -1.03 1.43
CA ILE A 180 17.67 -1.65 0.11
C ILE A 180 17.88 -0.59 -0.98
N PHE A 181 17.11 0.50 -0.94
CA PHE A 181 17.20 1.59 -1.91
C PHE A 181 18.61 2.17 -2.01
N VAL A 182 19.21 2.56 -0.87
CA VAL A 182 20.56 3.13 -0.83
C VAL A 182 21.60 2.16 -1.39
N ARG A 183 21.51 0.88 -0.99
CA ARG A 183 22.43 -0.16 -1.46
C ARG A 183 22.32 -0.36 -2.98
N THR A 184 21.11 -0.51 -3.50
CA THR A 184 20.85 -0.75 -4.92
C THR A 184 21.27 0.44 -5.76
N PHE A 185 20.89 1.65 -5.35
CA PHE A 185 21.25 2.89 -6.01
C PHE A 185 22.77 3.03 -6.12
N ASN A 186 23.48 2.89 -4.99
CA ASN A 186 24.94 3.01 -4.97
C ASN A 186 25.64 1.93 -5.81
N ARG A 187 25.08 0.72 -5.88
CA ARG A 187 25.62 -0.36 -6.72
C ARG A 187 25.54 0.03 -8.20
N ILE A 188 24.37 0.47 -8.67
CA ILE A 188 24.18 0.91 -10.06
C ILE A 188 25.06 2.13 -10.35
N LEU A 189 25.06 3.10 -9.45
CA LEU A 189 25.87 4.32 -9.57
C LEU A 189 27.36 4.02 -9.78
N ARG A 190 27.92 3.09 -9.00
CA ARG A 190 29.33 2.68 -9.13
C ARG A 190 29.61 1.96 -10.46
N ARG A 191 28.65 1.19 -10.96
CA ARG A 191 28.75 0.53 -12.27
C ARG A 191 28.78 1.56 -13.39
N GLU A 192 27.82 2.49 -13.40
CA GLU A 192 27.70 3.51 -14.45
C GLU A 192 28.85 4.53 -14.44
N PHE A 193 29.36 4.88 -13.27
CA PHE A 193 30.45 5.86 -13.11
C PHE A 193 31.78 5.22 -12.75
N LEU A 194 32.02 3.97 -13.19
CA LEU A 194 33.27 3.25 -12.92
C LEU A 194 34.51 4.05 -13.33
N HIS A 195 34.45 4.73 -14.47
CA HIS A 195 35.53 5.57 -15.00
C HIS A 195 35.49 7.03 -14.52
N PHE A 196 34.51 7.39 -13.68
CA PHE A 196 34.29 8.75 -13.16
C PHE A 196 34.11 8.74 -11.64
N PRO A 197 35.15 8.38 -10.86
CA PRO A 197 35.04 8.18 -9.41
C PRO A 197 34.60 9.44 -8.65
N ALA A 198 34.93 10.63 -9.15
CA ALA A 198 34.47 11.89 -8.57
C ALA A 198 32.93 12.04 -8.67
N LEU A 199 32.34 11.63 -9.80
CA LEU A 199 30.88 11.63 -9.99
C LEU A 199 30.20 10.57 -9.12
N ALA A 200 30.77 9.36 -9.07
CA ALA A 200 30.26 8.30 -8.20
C ALA A 200 30.27 8.76 -6.72
N SER A 201 31.34 9.41 -6.27
CA SER A 201 31.45 9.93 -4.89
C SER A 201 30.43 11.03 -4.61
N LYS A 202 30.29 12.01 -5.50
CA LYS A 202 29.30 13.10 -5.42
C LYS A 202 27.89 12.58 -5.18
N TYR A 203 27.50 11.54 -5.92
CA TYR A 203 26.13 11.01 -5.91
C TYR A 203 25.88 9.86 -4.96
N THR A 204 26.92 9.29 -4.34
CA THR A 204 26.76 8.20 -3.37
C THR A 204 25.83 8.64 -2.23
N LEU A 205 24.85 7.78 -1.95
CA LEU A 205 23.87 7.96 -0.89
C LEU A 205 24.36 7.29 0.40
N THR A 206 24.24 7.99 1.51
CA THR A 206 24.33 7.38 2.85
C THR A 206 22.94 7.08 3.41
N LYS A 207 21.94 7.85 2.98
CA LYS A 207 20.54 7.73 3.36
C LYS A 207 19.66 8.32 2.26
N ALA A 208 18.45 7.79 2.12
CA ALA A 208 17.37 8.45 1.40
C ALA A 208 16.31 8.94 2.40
N PHE A 209 15.70 10.07 2.11
CA PHE A 209 14.55 10.55 2.86
C PHE A 209 13.32 9.91 2.26
N ILE A 210 12.72 8.99 3.00
CA ILE A 210 11.51 8.29 2.58
C ILE A 210 10.32 8.89 3.31
N HIS A 211 9.37 9.40 2.53
CA HIS A 211 8.09 9.88 3.05
C HIS A 211 6.99 8.90 2.67
N LEU A 212 6.21 8.46 3.67
CA LEU A 212 4.97 7.72 3.45
C LEU A 212 3.82 8.72 3.40
N GLY A 213 3.35 8.99 2.20
CA GLY A 213 2.09 9.67 1.99
C GLY A 213 0.92 8.72 2.24
N ASN A 214 -0.08 9.19 2.97
CA ASN A 214 -1.41 8.60 2.83
C ASN A 214 -1.96 9.10 1.50
N ASN A 215 -2.10 8.21 0.52
CA ASN A 215 -2.70 8.55 -0.77
C ASN A 215 -4.20 8.85 -0.55
N ARG A 216 -4.52 10.07 -0.09
CA ARG A 216 -5.89 10.58 -0.03
C ARG A 216 -6.33 11.20 -1.36
N ASN A 217 -5.41 11.31 -2.32
CA ASN A 217 -5.57 12.10 -3.55
C ASN A 217 -5.27 11.31 -4.82
N SER A 218 -5.42 9.97 -4.86
CA SER A 218 -5.54 9.28 -6.14
C SER A 218 -6.93 9.60 -6.71
N VAL A 219 -6.96 10.67 -7.48
CA VAL A 219 -8.01 11.05 -8.43
C VAL A 219 -8.41 9.78 -9.22
N GLU A 220 -9.71 9.51 -9.31
CA GLU A 220 -10.37 8.41 -10.08
C GLU A 220 -10.80 7.11 -9.37
N ALA A 221 -10.63 6.97 -8.06
CA ALA A 221 -11.57 6.18 -7.27
C ALA A 221 -12.41 7.18 -6.49
N GLU A 222 -13.74 7.24 -6.72
CA GLU A 222 -14.63 7.95 -5.79
C GLU A 222 -14.26 7.48 -4.40
N SER A 223 -13.61 8.34 -3.62
CA SER A 223 -13.06 7.91 -2.35
C SER A 223 -14.25 7.45 -1.51
N ASN A 224 -14.08 6.45 -0.67
CA ASN A 224 -15.18 6.00 0.18
C ASN A 224 -15.74 7.17 1.05
N TRP A 225 -14.95 8.23 1.23
CA TRP A 225 -15.36 9.53 1.77
C TRP A 225 -16.31 10.34 0.91
N ASP A 226 -16.21 10.29 -0.42
CA ASP A 226 -17.12 10.96 -1.36
C ASP A 226 -18.49 10.25 -1.41
N LEU A 227 -18.50 8.91 -1.33
CA LEU A 227 -19.72 8.11 -1.14
C LEU A 227 -20.41 8.47 0.19
N ILE A 228 -19.64 8.56 1.29
CA ILE A 228 -20.13 9.01 2.59
C ILE A 228 -20.66 10.45 2.50
N ARG A 229 -19.93 11.39 1.88
CA ARG A 229 -20.40 12.78 1.71
C ARG A 229 -21.69 12.88 0.91
N ARG A 230 -21.88 12.12 -0.17
CA ARG A 230 -23.16 12.11 -0.91
C ARG A 230 -24.29 11.60 -0.02
N GLN A 231 -24.07 10.51 0.71
CA GLN A 231 -25.10 9.90 1.55
C GLN A 231 -25.52 10.79 2.73
N TYR A 232 -24.58 11.53 3.33
CA TYR A 232 -24.88 12.43 4.46
C TYR A 232 -25.22 13.86 4.02
N GLY A 233 -24.71 14.33 2.88
CA GLY A 233 -25.07 15.62 2.28
C GLY A 233 -26.51 15.66 1.78
N GLN A 234 -26.99 14.57 1.17
CA GLN A 234 -28.39 14.46 0.73
C GLN A 234 -29.39 14.41 1.90
N LYS A 235 -28.98 13.92 3.08
CA LYS A 235 -29.83 13.93 4.29
C LYS A 235 -29.94 15.32 4.91
N ALA A 236 -28.91 16.15 4.81
CA ALA A 236 -28.96 17.53 5.28
C ALA A 236 -29.93 18.39 4.44
N THR A 237 -30.01 18.13 3.12
CA THR A 237 -30.95 18.84 2.23
C THR A 237 -32.39 18.34 2.31
N ALA A 238 -32.62 17.08 2.71
CA ALA A 238 -33.98 16.54 2.89
C ALA A 238 -34.63 16.97 4.21
N SER A 239 -33.84 17.44 5.18
CA SER A 239 -34.32 17.83 6.52
C SER A 239 -34.90 19.25 6.60
N THR A 240 -34.76 20.07 5.55
CA THR A 240 -35.22 21.47 5.54
C THR A 240 -36.52 21.69 4.78
N ALA A 241 -37.11 20.66 4.17
CA ALA A 241 -38.39 20.75 3.48
C ALA A 241 -39.54 20.28 4.40
N SER A 242 -39.86 21.07 5.43
CA SER A 242 -41.19 20.99 6.07
C SER A 242 -42.15 21.90 5.31
N PRO A 243 -43.28 21.41 4.78
CA PRO A 243 -44.28 22.27 4.18
C PRO A 243 -45.01 23.04 5.29
N VAL A 244 -44.96 24.37 5.21
CA VAL A 244 -45.84 25.25 5.99
C VAL A 244 -47.28 24.93 5.57
N LYS A 245 -48.05 24.30 6.46
CA LYS A 245 -49.50 24.22 6.30
C LYS A 245 -50.06 25.62 6.55
N MET A 246 -50.57 26.27 5.50
CA MET A 246 -51.49 27.38 5.67
C MET A 246 -52.87 26.79 5.95
N GLU A 247 -53.31 26.89 7.20
CA GLU A 247 -54.71 26.73 7.56
C GLU A 247 -55.45 28.03 7.25
N THR A 248 -56.54 27.90 6.50
CA THR A 248 -57.49 28.94 6.12
C THR A 248 -58.53 29.18 7.20
#